data_AF-A0A3D1GT24-F1
#
_entry.id   AF-A0A3D1GT24-F1
#
_cell.length_a   1.000
_cell.length_b   1.000
_cell.length_c   1.000
_cell.angle_alpha   90.00
_cell.angle_beta   90.00
_cell.angle_gamma   90.00
#
_symmetry.space_group_name_H-M   'P 1'
#
loop_
_entity.id
_entity.type
_entity.pdbx_description
1 polymer ?
#
loop_
_entity_poly.entity_id
_entity_poly.type
_entity_poly.pdbx_seq_one_letter_code
_entity_poly.pdbx_strand_id
1 'polypeptide(L)'
;QKEEAQAVALRRVRLGLMLTEIGQKNNIQVTEEDTRRAMTEQARRFPGQEQQVIEYYSKNPDALQQLAGPMFEELVMDYILEMAKVTDVEITAEELYAEPETPAAGKAPAKKAKAAGKKAAAKKAPAKKAAGKKAASEKAPAKKAAAKKKTAAKKKSS
;
A
#
# COMPACT_ATOMS: atom_id res chain seq x y z
N GLN A 1 -29.50 -16.86 6.05
CA GLN A 1 -29.68 -16.45 4.63
C GLN A 1 -30.25 -15.04 4.45
N LYS A 2 -31.57 -14.75 4.42
CA LYS A 2 -32.05 -13.37 4.10
C LYS A 2 -31.58 -12.31 5.10
N GLU A 3 -31.74 -12.55 6.40
CA GLU A 3 -31.35 -11.61 7.47
C GLU A 3 -29.83 -11.40 7.53
N GLU A 4 -29.07 -12.49 7.34
CA GLU A 4 -27.61 -12.49 7.26
C GLU A 4 -27.10 -11.69 6.04
N ALA A 5 -27.71 -11.90 4.86
CA ALA A 5 -27.42 -11.12 3.67
C ALA A 5 -27.77 -9.63 3.86
N GLN A 6 -28.88 -9.33 4.56
CA GLN A 6 -29.24 -7.96 4.95
C GLN A 6 -28.21 -7.34 5.91
N ALA A 7 -27.73 -8.07 6.91
CA ALA A 7 -26.71 -7.60 7.84
C ALA A 7 -25.38 -7.28 7.12
N VAL A 8 -24.94 -8.16 6.21
CA VAL A 8 -23.75 -7.94 5.38
C VAL A 8 -23.94 -6.74 4.44
N ALA A 9 -25.09 -6.60 3.79
CA ALA A 9 -25.40 -5.47 2.91
C ALA A 9 -25.42 -4.14 3.68
N LEU A 10 -26.10 -4.08 4.83
CA LEU A 10 -26.14 -2.90 5.69
C LEU A 10 -24.75 -2.49 6.18
N ARG A 11 -23.90 -3.47 6.54
CA ARG A 11 -22.51 -3.21 6.93
C ARG A 11 -21.72 -2.59 5.78
N ARG A 12 -21.80 -3.16 4.56
CA ARG A 12 -21.10 -2.65 3.37
C ARG A 12 -21.55 -1.24 3.00
N VAL A 13 -22.86 -0.98 2.94
CA VAL A 13 -23.41 0.35 2.62
C VAL A 13 -22.98 1.39 3.64
N ARG A 14 -23.05 1.08 4.94
CA ARG A 14 -22.58 2.00 6.00
C ARG A 14 -21.09 2.31 5.90
N LEU A 15 -20.25 1.31 5.61
CA LEU A 15 -18.81 1.51 5.45
C LEU A 15 -18.48 2.35 4.21
N GLY A 16 -19.09 2.06 3.05
CA GLY A 16 -18.88 2.85 1.82
C GLY A 16 -19.29 4.32 1.99
N LEU A 17 -20.43 4.58 2.65
CA LEU A 17 -20.85 5.95 2.97
C LEU A 17 -19.86 6.64 3.93
N MET A 18 -19.36 5.92 4.96
CA MET A 18 -18.41 6.47 5.91
C MET A 18 -17.06 6.83 5.25
N LEU A 19 -16.52 5.95 4.41
CA LEU A 19 -15.29 6.22 3.65
C LEU A 19 -15.47 7.40 2.69
N THR A 20 -16.61 7.46 1.98
CA THR A 20 -16.97 8.59 1.10
C THR A 20 -17.00 9.92 1.86
N GLU A 21 -17.67 9.97 3.01
CA GLU A 21 -17.73 11.15 3.88
C GLU A 21 -16.36 11.60 4.39
N ILE A 22 -15.48 10.66 4.76
CA ILE A 22 -14.11 10.95 5.20
C ILE A 22 -13.29 11.53 4.04
N GLY A 23 -13.32 10.90 2.87
CA GLY A 23 -12.56 11.36 1.71
C GLY A 23 -13.01 12.75 1.23
N GLN A 24 -14.32 13.00 1.19
CA GLN A 24 -14.86 14.33 0.83
C GLN A 24 -14.45 15.42 1.82
N LYS A 25 -14.58 15.17 3.13
CA LYS A 25 -14.23 16.17 4.17
C LYS A 25 -12.75 16.55 4.19
N ASN A 26 -11.88 15.64 3.74
CA ASN A 26 -10.43 15.85 3.69
C ASN A 26 -9.93 16.14 2.26
N ASN A 27 -10.83 16.37 1.29
CA ASN A 27 -10.50 16.63 -0.12
C ASN A 27 -9.56 15.59 -0.76
N ILE A 28 -9.70 14.32 -0.38
CA ILE A 28 -8.96 13.22 -1.00
C ILE A 28 -9.48 13.03 -2.43
N GLN A 29 -8.56 13.06 -3.40
CA GLN A 29 -8.87 12.92 -4.83
C GLN A 29 -7.90 11.94 -5.46
N VAL A 30 -8.40 11.07 -6.35
CA VAL A 30 -7.57 10.17 -7.14
C VAL A 30 -6.80 10.99 -8.17
N THR A 31 -5.47 10.90 -8.15
CA THR A 31 -4.62 11.61 -9.11
C THR A 31 -4.40 10.81 -10.40
N GLU A 32 -3.85 11.47 -11.42
CA GLU A 32 -3.41 10.78 -12.66
C GLU A 32 -2.28 9.77 -12.37
N GLU A 33 -1.45 10.02 -11.35
CA GLU A 33 -0.36 9.13 -10.96
C GLU A 33 -0.90 7.86 -10.28
N ASP A 34 -1.88 7.99 -9.38
CA ASP A 34 -2.59 6.85 -8.78
C ASP A 34 -3.27 6.00 -9.87
N THR A 35 -3.92 6.67 -10.82
CA THR A 35 -4.57 6.01 -11.97
C THR A 35 -3.56 5.22 -12.81
N ARG A 36 -2.39 5.80 -13.09
CA ARG A 36 -1.29 5.13 -13.81
C ARG A 36 -0.71 3.95 -13.02
N ARG A 37 -0.57 4.10 -11.69
CA ARG A 37 -0.15 3.02 -10.80
C ARG A 37 -1.15 1.87 -10.80
N ALA A 38 -2.44 2.13 -10.62
CA ALA A 38 -3.48 1.11 -10.63
C ALA A 38 -3.62 0.39 -11.98
N MET A 39 -3.51 1.11 -13.11
CA MET A 39 -3.42 0.46 -14.44
C MET A 39 -2.23 -0.51 -14.52
N THR A 40 -1.08 -0.12 -13.95
CA THR A 40 0.13 -0.96 -13.93
C THR A 40 -0.04 -2.17 -13.00
N GLU A 41 -0.63 -1.99 -11.83
CA GLU A 41 -0.91 -3.08 -10.89
C GLU A 41 -1.97 -4.06 -11.42
N GLN A 42 -2.98 -3.57 -12.14
CA GLN A 42 -3.96 -4.40 -12.82
C GLN A 42 -3.32 -5.15 -14.00
N ALA A 43 -2.45 -4.51 -14.79
CA ALA A 43 -1.71 -5.16 -15.87
C ALA A 43 -0.81 -6.31 -15.35
N ARG A 44 -0.18 -6.16 -14.18
CA ARG A 44 0.60 -7.23 -13.52
C ARG A 44 -0.20 -8.49 -13.20
N ARG A 45 -1.55 -8.42 -13.16
CA ARG A 45 -2.42 -9.59 -12.97
C ARG A 45 -2.61 -10.41 -14.25
N PHE A 46 -2.20 -9.88 -15.42
CA PHE A 46 -2.38 -10.48 -16.74
C PHE A 46 -1.03 -10.62 -17.48
N PRO A 47 -0.15 -11.54 -17.04
CA PRO A 47 1.17 -11.73 -17.63
C PRO A 47 1.08 -12.11 -19.12
N GLY A 48 1.85 -11.42 -19.97
CA GLY A 48 1.85 -11.59 -21.43
C GLY A 48 0.76 -10.81 -22.18
N GLN A 49 -0.10 -10.06 -21.48
CA GLN A 49 -1.12 -9.18 -22.08
C GLN A 49 -1.08 -7.75 -21.50
N GLU A 50 0.00 -7.40 -20.78
CA GLU A 50 0.10 -6.17 -19.98
C GLU A 50 -0.13 -4.90 -20.82
N GLN A 51 0.43 -4.86 -22.03
CA GLN A 51 0.26 -3.72 -22.95
C GLN A 51 -1.20 -3.57 -23.40
N GLN A 52 -1.90 -4.67 -23.67
CA GLN A 52 -3.31 -4.66 -24.08
C GLN A 52 -4.22 -4.19 -22.95
N VAL A 53 -3.91 -4.58 -21.70
CA VAL A 53 -4.63 -4.11 -20.50
C VAL A 53 -4.44 -2.61 -20.29
N ILE A 54 -3.20 -2.10 -20.38
CA ILE A 54 -2.92 -0.66 -20.25
C ILE A 54 -3.60 0.13 -21.39
N GLU A 55 -3.56 -0.37 -22.62
CA GLU A 55 -4.22 0.26 -23.77
C GLU A 55 -5.75 0.26 -23.63
N TYR A 56 -6.33 -0.83 -23.12
CA TYR A 56 -7.76 -0.94 -22.83
C TYR A 56 -8.24 0.13 -21.85
N TYR A 57 -7.56 0.29 -20.71
CA TYR A 57 -7.90 1.34 -19.74
C TYR A 57 -7.62 2.74 -20.28
N SER A 58 -6.53 2.94 -21.02
CA SER A 58 -6.19 4.25 -21.60
C SER A 58 -7.21 4.76 -22.64
N LYS A 59 -7.89 3.85 -23.34
CA LYS A 59 -8.91 4.20 -24.37
C LYS A 59 -10.34 4.24 -23.83
N ASN A 60 -10.64 3.57 -22.72
CA ASN A 60 -12.00 3.42 -22.19
C ASN A 60 -12.15 4.17 -20.85
N PRO A 61 -12.67 5.41 -20.83
CA PRO A 61 -12.84 6.17 -19.59
C PRO A 61 -13.80 5.48 -18.61
N ASP A 62 -14.81 4.76 -19.10
CA ASP A 62 -15.73 3.98 -18.26
C ASP A 62 -15.02 2.84 -17.51
N ALA A 63 -13.96 2.26 -18.11
CA ALA A 63 -13.14 1.24 -17.47
C ALA A 63 -12.23 1.86 -16.39
N LEU A 64 -11.75 3.10 -16.59
CA LEU A 64 -11.01 3.84 -15.56
C LEU A 64 -11.90 4.18 -14.35
N GLN A 65 -13.17 4.51 -14.56
CA GLN A 65 -14.12 4.74 -13.46
C GLN A 65 -14.32 3.49 -12.57
N GLN A 66 -14.23 2.29 -13.14
CA GLN A 66 -14.27 1.04 -12.36
C GLN A 66 -13.05 0.86 -11.44
N LEU A 67 -11.89 1.41 -11.81
CA LEU A 67 -10.70 1.46 -10.95
C LEU A 67 -10.79 2.59 -9.91
N ALA A 68 -11.49 3.69 -10.22
CA ALA A 68 -11.56 4.87 -9.37
C ALA A 68 -12.19 4.62 -7.98
N GLY A 69 -13.22 3.77 -7.89
CA GLY A 69 -13.83 3.40 -6.61
C GLY A 69 -12.83 2.73 -5.65
N PRO A 70 -12.24 1.58 -6.03
CA PRO A 70 -11.21 0.91 -5.22
C PRO A 70 -9.99 1.81 -4.90
N MET A 71 -9.49 2.59 -5.87
CA MET A 71 -8.38 3.52 -5.61
C MET A 71 -8.73 4.56 -4.54
N PHE A 72 -9.92 5.15 -4.61
CA PHE A 72 -10.37 6.12 -3.61
C PHE A 72 -10.53 5.48 -2.22
N GLU A 73 -11.04 4.24 -2.15
CA GLU A 73 -11.09 3.49 -0.88
C GLU A 73 -9.69 3.26 -0.29
N GLU A 74 -8.71 2.86 -1.09
CA GLU A 74 -7.32 2.67 -0.64
C GLU A 74 -6.69 3.99 -0.14
N LEU A 75 -6.81 5.09 -0.90
CA LEU A 75 -6.29 6.40 -0.50
C LEU A 75 -6.92 6.93 0.80
N VAL A 76 -8.22 6.68 1.01
CA VAL A 76 -8.90 7.03 2.28
C VAL A 76 -8.43 6.13 3.42
N MET A 77 -8.16 4.84 3.19
CA MET A 77 -7.59 3.95 4.21
C MET A 77 -6.17 4.36 4.59
N ASP A 78 -5.30 4.69 3.64
CA ASP A 78 -3.94 5.16 3.90
C ASP A 78 -3.94 6.43 4.75
N TYR A 79 -4.81 7.41 4.44
CA TYR A 79 -5.01 8.61 5.24
C TYR A 79 -5.49 8.31 6.68
N ILE A 80 -6.41 7.36 6.84
CA ILE A 80 -6.86 6.93 8.17
C ILE A 80 -5.71 6.27 8.95
N LEU A 81 -4.88 5.46 8.28
CA LEU A 81 -3.73 4.77 8.88
C LEU A 81 -2.63 5.76 9.31
N GLU A 82 -2.37 6.82 8.54
CA GLU A 82 -1.41 7.88 8.90
C GLU A 82 -1.79 8.59 10.22
N MET A 83 -3.09 8.80 10.45
CA MET A 83 -3.61 9.38 11.70
C MET A 83 -3.85 8.34 12.81
N ALA A 84 -3.83 7.05 12.51
CA ALA A 84 -4.17 6.00 13.46
C ALA A 84 -3.05 5.76 14.48
N LYS A 85 -3.43 5.58 15.74
CA LYS A 85 -2.50 5.10 16.76
C LYS A 85 -2.30 3.58 16.62
N VAL A 86 -1.31 3.20 15.81
CA VAL A 86 -0.87 1.80 15.66
C VAL A 86 -0.19 1.34 16.95
N THR A 87 -0.44 0.09 17.36
CA THR A 87 0.23 -0.57 18.49
C THR A 87 0.58 -2.00 18.11
N ASP A 88 1.86 -2.34 18.15
CA ASP A 88 2.33 -3.69 17.90
C ASP A 88 2.00 -4.62 19.07
N VAL A 89 1.58 -5.85 18.75
CA VAL A 89 1.31 -6.91 19.72
C VAL A 89 2.00 -8.18 19.24
N GLU A 90 2.93 -8.69 20.04
CA GLU A 90 3.53 -10.00 19.81
C GLU A 90 2.50 -11.10 20.12
N ILE A 91 2.15 -11.90 19.11
CA ILE A 91 1.26 -13.07 19.23
C ILE A 91 1.97 -14.30 18.65
N THR A 92 1.56 -15.48 19.11
CA THR A 92 2.03 -16.74 18.54
C THR A 92 1.30 -17.08 17.24
N ALA A 93 1.88 -17.97 16.43
CA ALA A 93 1.24 -18.41 15.17
C ALA A 93 -0.10 -19.12 15.43
N GLU A 94 -0.22 -19.86 16.54
CA GLU A 94 -1.46 -20.54 16.94
C GLU A 94 -2.57 -19.53 17.27
N GLU A 95 -2.23 -18.42 17.93
CA GLU A 95 -3.17 -17.33 18.24
C GLU A 95 -3.58 -16.53 17.00
N LEU A 96 -2.71 -16.40 15.99
CA LEU A 96 -3.04 -15.72 14.72
C LEU A 96 -4.09 -16.49 13.89
N TYR A 97 -4.06 -17.83 13.94
CA TYR A 97 -5.01 -18.69 13.21
C TYR A 97 -6.23 -19.11 14.03
N ALA A 98 -6.30 -18.77 15.32
CA ALA A 98 -7.52 -18.92 16.10
C ALA A 98 -8.64 -18.07 15.48
N GLU A 99 -9.84 -18.65 15.28
CA GLU A 99 -10.94 -17.92 14.67
C GLU A 99 -11.28 -16.67 15.50
N PRO A 100 -11.23 -15.46 14.91
CA PRO A 100 -11.62 -14.26 15.62
C PRO A 100 -13.12 -14.28 15.86
N GLU A 101 -13.55 -14.49 17.10
CA GLU A 101 -14.95 -14.23 17.49
C GLU A 101 -15.34 -12.84 17.00
N THR A 102 -16.46 -12.77 16.26
CA THR A 102 -16.87 -11.55 15.57
C THR A 102 -16.95 -10.37 16.55
N PRO A 103 -16.30 -9.22 16.27
CA PRO A 103 -16.16 -8.15 17.26
C PRO A 103 -17.46 -7.39 17.48
N ALA A 104 -18.32 -7.93 18.34
CA ALA A 104 -19.33 -7.15 19.05
C ALA A 104 -18.62 -6.30 20.11
N ALA A 105 -18.49 -5.00 19.82
CA ALA A 105 -18.17 -3.91 20.75
C ALA A 105 -17.10 -4.16 21.84
N GLY A 106 -15.86 -3.76 21.55
CA GLY A 106 -14.92 -3.24 22.55
C GLY A 106 -14.60 -4.11 23.77
N LYS A 107 -13.64 -5.04 23.62
CA LYS A 107 -12.88 -5.58 24.76
C LYS A 107 -11.46 -5.01 24.75
N ALA A 108 -11.13 -4.21 25.76
CA ALA A 108 -9.77 -3.77 26.02
C ALA A 108 -8.84 -4.98 26.30
N PRO A 109 -7.53 -4.89 26.00
CA PRO A 109 -6.62 -6.01 26.20
C PRO A 109 -6.53 -6.38 27.68
N ALA A 110 -6.95 -7.61 27.99
CA ALA A 110 -6.97 -8.13 29.35
C ALA A 110 -5.55 -8.41 29.86
N LYS A 111 -5.03 -7.53 30.72
CA LYS A 111 -3.83 -7.83 31.52
C LYS A 111 -4.04 -9.10 32.35
N LYS A 112 -3.39 -10.20 31.97
CA LYS A 112 -3.08 -11.30 32.91
C LYS A 112 -1.68 -11.10 33.47
N ALA A 113 -1.60 -11.04 34.80
CA ALA A 113 -0.35 -10.79 35.52
C ALA A 113 0.51 -12.06 35.63
N LYS A 114 1.81 -11.82 35.86
CA LYS A 114 2.88 -12.79 36.08
C LYS A 114 2.48 -13.99 36.98
N ALA A 115 2.92 -15.18 36.56
CA ALA A 115 3.42 -16.20 37.50
C ALA A 115 4.94 -16.34 37.27
N ALA A 116 5.74 -16.17 38.33
CA ALA A 116 7.19 -16.22 38.24
C ALA A 116 7.71 -17.65 38.53
N GLY A 117 8.40 -18.26 37.56
CA GLY A 117 9.07 -19.55 37.70
C GLY A 117 10.59 -19.42 37.55
N LYS A 118 11.30 -19.19 38.66
CA LYS A 118 12.75 -18.96 38.66
C LYS A 118 13.51 -20.29 38.68
N LYS A 119 14.30 -20.60 37.64
CA LYS A 119 15.46 -21.50 37.79
C LYS A 119 16.65 -20.97 36.98
N ALA A 120 17.83 -21.04 37.58
CA ALA A 120 18.98 -20.23 37.17
C ALA A 120 19.99 -20.98 36.29
N ALA A 121 20.59 -20.20 35.39
CA ALA A 121 22.00 -20.23 35.00
C ALA A 121 22.70 -21.55 34.61
N ALA A 122 23.10 -21.61 33.34
CA ALA A 122 24.42 -22.12 32.97
C ALA A 122 25.10 -21.13 32.01
N LYS A 123 26.24 -20.54 32.43
CA LYS A 123 27.06 -19.67 31.58
C LYS A 123 27.93 -20.49 30.63
N LYS A 124 28.06 -20.06 29.37
CA LYS A 124 29.37 -19.96 28.71
C LYS A 124 29.32 -18.95 27.57
N ALA A 125 30.30 -18.05 27.56
CA ALA A 125 30.52 -17.04 26.53
C ALA A 125 31.82 -17.38 25.74
N PRO A 126 32.36 -16.53 24.85
CA PRO A 126 32.21 -16.74 23.41
C PRO A 126 33.55 -17.03 22.70
N ALA A 127 33.48 -17.66 21.51
CA ALA A 127 34.62 -17.80 20.61
C ALA A 127 34.61 -16.73 19.50
N LYS A 128 35.79 -16.19 19.18
CA LYS A 128 35.99 -14.95 18.40
C LYS A 128 36.98 -15.20 17.26
N LYS A 129 36.58 -14.92 16.01
CA LYS A 129 37.41 -14.50 14.84
C LYS A 129 36.41 -14.12 13.71
N ALA A 130 36.39 -12.90 13.16
CA ALA A 130 37.41 -12.22 12.33
C ALA A 130 37.58 -12.88 10.94
N ALA A 131 37.69 -12.17 9.80
CA ALA A 131 37.55 -10.73 9.50
C ALA A 131 37.45 -10.50 7.97
N GLY A 132 37.07 -9.29 7.54
CA GLY A 132 36.97 -8.84 6.13
C GLY A 132 35.89 -7.77 6.00
N LYS A 133 36.12 -6.43 5.95
CA LYS A 133 37.11 -5.63 5.18
C LYS A 133 37.04 -5.95 3.67
N LYS A 134 36.99 -4.97 2.74
CA LYS A 134 36.89 -3.49 2.81
C LYS A 134 36.68 -2.97 1.37
N ALA A 135 36.13 -1.75 1.21
CA ALA A 135 36.30 -0.85 0.03
C ALA A 135 35.73 -1.36 -1.32
N ALA A 136 34.93 -0.61 -2.08
CA ALA A 136 34.96 0.80 -2.51
C ALA A 136 35.84 1.06 -3.76
N SER A 137 35.16 1.37 -4.86
CA SER A 137 35.53 2.15 -6.05
C SER A 137 34.19 2.31 -6.78
N GLU A 138 33.50 3.44 -6.78
CA GLU A 138 33.92 4.79 -7.16
C GLU A 138 34.72 4.82 -8.46
N LYS A 139 34.04 5.20 -9.54
CA LYS A 139 34.59 6.13 -10.53
C LYS A 139 33.47 6.93 -11.18
N ALA A 140 33.51 8.25 -10.97
CA ALA A 140 32.63 9.22 -11.61
C ALA A 140 33.26 9.72 -12.94
N PRO A 141 32.92 10.89 -13.49
CA PRO A 141 32.11 10.97 -14.71
C PRO A 141 32.85 11.60 -15.91
N ALA A 142 32.26 11.57 -17.11
CA ALA A 142 32.78 12.30 -18.28
C ALA A 142 31.69 12.95 -19.14
N LYS A 143 31.65 14.29 -19.12
CA LYS A 143 30.92 15.13 -20.08
C LYS A 143 31.74 15.32 -21.36
N LYS A 144 31.10 15.28 -22.54
CA LYS A 144 31.32 16.21 -23.67
C LYS A 144 30.19 15.98 -24.70
N ALA A 145 29.26 16.86 -25.01
CA ALA A 145 29.25 18.31 -25.29
C ALA A 145 29.56 18.70 -26.76
N ALA A 146 28.52 19.28 -27.38
CA ALA A 146 28.53 20.42 -28.32
C ALA A 146 28.60 20.20 -29.85
N ALA A 147 28.12 21.25 -30.57
CA ALA A 147 28.05 21.49 -32.03
C ALA A 147 26.94 20.73 -32.80
N LYS A 148 26.23 21.26 -33.82
CA LYS A 148 26.13 22.57 -34.54
C LYS A 148 24.79 22.55 -35.36
N LYS A 149 24.18 23.62 -35.93
CA LYS A 149 24.17 25.10 -35.73
C LYS A 149 23.29 25.78 -36.84
N LYS A 150 22.21 26.51 -36.49
CA LYS A 150 21.35 27.39 -37.37
C LYS A 150 20.40 26.65 -38.36
N THR A 151 19.36 27.24 -39.01
CA THR A 151 19.01 28.66 -39.29
C THR A 151 17.49 28.86 -39.61
N ALA A 152 16.98 30.11 -39.47
CA ALA A 152 15.86 30.76 -40.19
C ALA A 152 14.51 30.00 -40.41
N ALA A 153 13.36 30.40 -39.84
CA ALA A 153 12.57 31.63 -40.06
C ALA A 153 11.81 31.70 -41.41
N LYS A 154 10.45 31.83 -41.35
CA LYS A 154 9.60 32.91 -41.94
C LYS A 154 8.23 32.46 -42.49
N LYS A 155 7.16 33.17 -42.04
CA LYS A 155 5.79 33.30 -42.62
C LYS A 155 4.90 32.04 -42.62
N LYS A 156 3.67 32.06 -42.08
CA LYS A 156 2.44 32.88 -42.31
C LYS A 156 1.52 32.28 -43.39
N SER A 157 0.32 31.90 -42.96
CA SER A 157 -0.97 32.13 -43.62
C SER A 157 -1.02 32.18 -45.16
N SER A 158 -1.54 31.10 -45.77
CA SER A 158 -2.84 31.13 -46.47
C SER A 158 -3.42 29.72 -46.53
#